data_AF-A0A1S3Y7X1-F1
#
_entry.id   AF-A0A1S3Y7X1-F1
#
_cell.length_a   1.000
_cell.length_b   1.000
_cell.length_c   1.000
_cell.angle_alpha   90.00
_cell.angle_beta   90.00
_cell.angle_gamma   90.00
#
_symmetry.space_group_name_H-M   'P 1'
#
loop_
_entity.id
_entity.type
_entity.pdbx_description
1 polymer ?
#
loop_
_entity_poly.entity_id
_entity_poly.type
_entity_poly.pdbx_seq_one_letter_code
_entity_poly.pdbx_strand_id
1 'polypeptide(L)'
;MYIMKCSRDENFSKGELQRFGNIELSPSAGILNYGQGLFEGLKAYKRHDGNILLFRPEENALRMKMGAERICMPSPSVEQFVEAVKATVLANERWIPPPGKGSLYIRPLLMGSGAVLGVAPAPEYTFLIYVSPVGNNFKEGMAPINLVIETEMHRATPGGTGGVKTIGNYAAVS
;
A
#
# COMPACT_ATOMS: atom_id res chain seq x y z
N MET A 1 -2.21 12.83 -3.49
CA MET A 1 -2.59 11.44 -3.23
C MET A 1 -3.72 11.05 -4.17
N TYR A 2 -3.95 9.77 -4.40
CA TYR A 2 -5.09 9.26 -5.15
C TYR A 2 -6.02 8.51 -4.21
N ILE A 3 -7.33 8.68 -4.33
CA ILE A 3 -8.33 8.00 -3.51
C ILE A 3 -9.42 7.43 -4.41
N MET A 4 -9.80 6.18 -4.16
CA MET A 4 -11.02 5.55 -4.69
C MET A 4 -11.76 4.83 -3.56
N LYS A 5 -13.07 4.72 -3.68
CA LYS A 5 -13.93 4.06 -2.70
C LYS A 5 -14.73 2.93 -3.33
N CYS A 6 -15.13 1.99 -2.50
CA CYS A 6 -15.96 0.85 -2.85
C CYS A 6 -16.93 0.58 -1.70
N SER A 7 -18.23 0.54 -2.00
CA SER A 7 -19.23 0.00 -1.07
C SER A 7 -19.16 -1.53 -1.12
N ARG A 8 -19.56 -2.19 -0.04
CA ARG A 8 -19.63 -3.66 -0.01
C ARG A 8 -20.56 -4.15 -1.13
N ASP A 9 -20.08 -5.15 -1.87
CA ASP A 9 -20.73 -5.77 -3.04
C ASP A 9 -20.75 -4.92 -4.33
N GLU A 10 -20.02 -3.80 -4.36
CA GLU A 10 -19.83 -2.98 -5.56
C GLU A 10 -18.40 -3.10 -6.11
N ASN A 11 -18.20 -2.56 -7.32
CA ASN A 11 -16.87 -2.36 -7.87
C ASN A 11 -16.27 -1.05 -7.33
N PHE A 12 -14.95 -0.96 -7.30
CA PHE A 12 -14.29 0.32 -7.01
C PHE A 12 -14.72 1.40 -8.00
N SER A 13 -15.21 2.51 -7.46
CA SER A 13 -15.58 3.70 -8.22
C SER A 13 -14.36 4.33 -8.90
N LYS A 14 -14.60 5.21 -9.88
CA LYS A 14 -13.54 6.04 -10.45
C LYS A 14 -12.96 6.91 -9.34
N GLY A 15 -11.69 6.71 -9.02
CA GLY A 15 -10.99 7.54 -8.04
C GLY A 15 -10.54 8.88 -8.59
N GLU A 16 -9.98 9.69 -7.69
CA GLU A 16 -9.56 11.06 -7.96
C GLU A 16 -8.23 11.40 -7.29
N LEU A 17 -7.53 12.37 -7.88
CA LEU A 17 -6.34 12.97 -7.30
C LEU A 17 -6.77 14.08 -6.33
N GLN A 18 -6.23 14.03 -5.12
CA GLN A 18 -6.44 15.03 -4.09
C GLN A 18 -5.10 15.54 -3.56
N ARG A 19 -5.12 16.73 -2.94
CA ARG A 19 -3.96 17.21 -2.19
C ARG A 19 -3.67 16.24 -1.04
N PHE A 20 -2.40 16.05 -0.72
CA PHE A 20 -2.04 15.25 0.44
C PHE A 20 -2.59 15.91 1.71
N GLY A 21 -3.21 15.10 2.58
CA GLY A 21 -3.81 15.55 3.83
C GLY A 21 -4.28 14.36 4.66
N ASN A 22 -4.74 14.65 5.87
CA ASN A 22 -5.34 13.64 6.73
C ASN A 22 -6.61 13.07 6.08
N ILE A 23 -6.93 11.82 6.40
CA ILE A 23 -8.20 11.20 6.05
C ILE A 23 -9.09 11.16 7.29
N GLU A 24 -10.39 11.32 7.09
CA GLU A 24 -11.40 11.15 8.12
C GLU A 24 -11.91 9.71 8.12
N LEU A 25 -11.99 9.10 9.30
CA LEU A 25 -12.52 7.75 9.48
C LEU A 25 -13.47 7.74 10.69
N SER A 26 -14.52 6.93 10.59
CA SER A 26 -15.33 6.62 11.76
C SER A 26 -14.46 5.95 12.84
N PRO A 27 -14.62 6.28 14.14
CA PRO A 27 -13.98 5.51 15.21
C PRO A 27 -14.32 4.02 15.18
N SER A 28 -15.49 3.66 14.64
CA SER A 28 -15.93 2.28 14.44
C SER A 28 -15.45 1.66 13.11
N ALA A 29 -14.52 2.28 12.39
CA ALA A 29 -14.02 1.71 11.14
C ALA A 29 -13.32 0.36 11.37
N GLY A 30 -13.57 -0.60 10.48
CA GLY A 30 -13.01 -1.96 10.60
C GLY A 30 -11.49 -1.99 10.65
N ILE A 31 -10.82 -1.08 9.93
CA ILE A 31 -9.36 -0.96 10.00
C ILE A 31 -8.85 -0.53 11.38
N LEU A 32 -9.57 0.33 12.10
CA LEU A 32 -9.14 0.85 13.41
C LEU A 32 -9.35 -0.17 14.53
N ASN A 33 -10.40 -1.00 14.42
CA ASN A 33 -10.81 -1.92 15.48
C ASN A 33 -10.28 -3.34 15.29
N TYR A 34 -10.17 -3.80 14.03
CA TYR A 34 -9.84 -5.20 13.70
C TYR A 34 -8.67 -5.34 12.72
N GLY A 35 -8.01 -4.24 12.36
CA GLY A 35 -6.85 -4.26 11.50
C GLY A 35 -7.14 -4.77 10.08
N GLN A 36 -8.39 -4.66 9.60
CA GLN A 36 -8.79 -5.09 8.25
C GLN A 36 -8.21 -4.12 7.20
N GLY A 37 -6.94 -4.31 6.87
CA GLY A 37 -6.23 -3.48 5.90
C GLY A 37 -4.97 -4.13 5.33
N LEU A 38 -4.61 -3.69 4.12
CA LEU A 38 -3.42 -4.08 3.40
C LEU A 38 -2.65 -2.86 2.96
N PHE A 39 -1.39 -3.08 2.62
CA PHE A 39 -0.61 -2.09 1.91
C PHE A 39 0.30 -2.73 0.87
N GLU A 40 0.74 -1.91 -0.08
CA GLU A 40 1.74 -2.28 -1.05
C GLU A 40 2.94 -1.34 -1.01
N GLY A 41 4.01 -1.74 -1.69
CA GLY A 41 5.22 -0.93 -1.78
C GLY A 41 5.89 -1.12 -3.13
N LEU A 42 6.01 -0.02 -3.86
CA LEU A 42 6.69 0.03 -5.15
C LEU A 42 7.36 1.39 -5.33
N LYS A 43 8.10 1.56 -6.42
CA LYS A 43 8.96 2.73 -6.64
C LYS A 43 8.83 3.21 -8.08
N ALA A 44 8.86 4.53 -8.24
CA ALA A 44 9.11 5.19 -9.53
C ALA A 44 10.54 5.73 -9.57
N TYR A 45 11.18 5.59 -10.73
CA TYR A 45 12.55 6.01 -10.98
C TYR A 45 12.61 6.96 -12.16
N LYS A 46 13.38 8.03 -12.05
CA LYS A 46 13.70 8.90 -13.18
C LYS A 46 14.94 8.37 -13.91
N ARG A 47 14.83 8.21 -15.22
CA ARG A 47 15.96 7.84 -16.10
C ARG A 47 16.70 9.08 -16.59
N HIS A 48 17.91 8.85 -17.12
CA HIS A 48 18.74 9.90 -17.74
C HIS A 48 18.07 10.56 -18.95
N ASP A 49 17.22 9.83 -19.68
CA ASP A 49 16.45 10.31 -20.83
C ASP A 49 15.18 11.08 -20.42
N GLY A 50 14.93 11.27 -19.13
CA GLY A 50 13.75 11.93 -18.59
C GLY A 50 12.54 11.02 -18.37
N ASN A 51 12.55 9.78 -18.88
CA ASN A 51 11.44 8.85 -18.71
C ASN A 51 11.29 8.39 -17.26
N ILE A 52 10.05 8.11 -16.86
CA ILE A 52 9.71 7.54 -15.55
C ILE A 52 9.47 6.04 -15.72
N LEU A 53 10.15 5.23 -14.89
CA LEU A 53 9.98 3.79 -14.86
C LEU A 53 9.27 3.33 -13.59
N LEU A 54 8.33 2.40 -13.76
CA LEU A 54 7.76 1.59 -12.71
C LEU A 54 8.25 0.16 -12.90
N PHE A 55 8.58 -0.53 -11.81
CA PHE A 55 9.00 -1.93 -11.87
C PHE A 55 7.84 -2.84 -11.48
N ARG A 56 7.30 -3.57 -12.47
CA ARG A 56 6.25 -4.59 -12.31
C ARG A 56 5.06 -4.18 -11.42
N PRO A 57 4.43 -2.99 -11.64
CA PRO A 57 3.31 -2.55 -10.82
C PRO A 57 2.12 -3.52 -10.83
N GLU A 58 1.96 -4.32 -11.90
CA GLU A 58 0.94 -5.36 -12.03
C GLU A 58 1.10 -6.45 -10.95
N GLU A 59 2.33 -6.81 -10.58
CA GLU A 59 2.59 -7.82 -9.54
C GLU A 59 2.22 -7.30 -8.15
N ASN A 60 2.44 -6.00 -7.90
CA ASN A 60 1.96 -5.37 -6.68
C ASN A 60 0.43 -5.39 -6.63
N ALA A 61 -0.24 -5.13 -7.76
CA ALA A 61 -1.71 -5.19 -7.85
C ALA A 61 -2.24 -6.61 -7.59
N LEU A 62 -1.65 -7.63 -8.23
CA LEU A 62 -2.00 -9.03 -8.03
C LEU A 62 -1.78 -9.46 -6.58
N ARG A 63 -0.68 -9.04 -5.95
CA ARG A 63 -0.41 -9.33 -4.53
C ARG A 63 -1.41 -8.65 -3.60
N MET A 64 -1.81 -7.42 -3.88
CA MET A 64 -2.88 -6.77 -3.12
C MET A 64 -4.21 -7.52 -3.28
N LYS A 65 -4.55 -7.94 -4.50
CA LYS A 65 -5.77 -8.72 -4.78
C LYS A 65 -5.82 -10.03 -4.00
N MET A 66 -4.74 -10.81 -4.02
CA MET A 66 -4.60 -12.04 -3.22
C MET A 66 -4.70 -11.75 -1.71
N GLY A 67 -4.10 -10.65 -1.26
CA GLY A 67 -4.21 -10.20 0.12
C GLY A 67 -5.64 -9.85 0.52
N ALA A 68 -6.37 -9.18 -0.37
CA ALA A 68 -7.73 -8.71 -0.12
C ALA A 68 -8.68 -9.90 0.03
N GLU A 69 -8.55 -10.88 -0.86
CA GLU A 69 -9.27 -12.16 -0.76
C GLU A 69 -8.99 -12.86 0.58
N ARG A 70 -7.71 -12.91 1.00
CA ARG A 70 -7.31 -13.57 2.26
C ARG A 70 -7.93 -12.94 3.51
N ILE A 71 -8.21 -11.64 3.51
CA ILE A 71 -8.79 -10.92 4.64
C ILE A 71 -10.21 -10.38 4.36
N CYS A 72 -10.92 -11.03 3.43
CA CYS A 72 -12.33 -10.79 3.12
C CYS A 72 -12.64 -9.33 2.72
N MET A 73 -11.82 -8.75 1.83
CA MET A 73 -12.00 -7.41 1.28
C MET A 73 -12.15 -7.47 -0.26
N PRO A 74 -12.95 -6.58 -0.88
CA PRO A 74 -12.82 -6.33 -2.31
C PRO A 74 -11.48 -5.65 -2.60
N SER A 75 -10.99 -5.75 -3.84
CA SER A 75 -9.79 -5.05 -4.30
C SER A 75 -10.05 -4.31 -5.61
N PRO A 76 -9.29 -3.24 -5.91
CA PRO A 76 -9.27 -2.67 -7.24
C PRO A 76 -8.84 -3.72 -8.27
N SER A 77 -9.32 -3.59 -9.52
CA SER A 77 -8.76 -4.38 -10.62
C SER A 77 -7.27 -4.07 -10.81
N VAL A 78 -6.54 -4.95 -11.51
CA VAL A 78 -5.11 -4.73 -11.81
C VAL A 78 -4.93 -3.42 -12.59
N GLU A 79 -5.83 -3.17 -13.54
CA GLU A 79 -5.86 -1.98 -14.37
C GLU A 79 -6.15 -0.73 -13.52
N GLN A 80 -7.17 -0.78 -12.65
CA GLN A 80 -7.49 0.34 -11.75
C GLN A 80 -6.31 0.69 -10.84
N PHE A 81 -5.63 -0.33 -10.29
CA PHE A 81 -4.45 -0.13 -9.46
C PHE A 81 -3.31 0.53 -10.24
N VAL A 82 -2.98 -0.01 -11.42
CA VAL A 82 -1.86 0.48 -12.23
C VAL A 82 -2.13 1.90 -12.72
N GLU A 83 -3.35 2.21 -13.15
CA GLU A 83 -3.72 3.56 -13.57
C GLU A 83 -3.72 4.56 -12.40
N ALA A 84 -4.18 4.15 -11.22
CA ALA A 84 -4.08 4.98 -10.01
C ALA A 84 -2.61 5.26 -9.63
N VAL A 85 -1.73 4.25 -9.74
CA VAL A 85 -0.28 4.41 -9.54
C VAL A 85 0.29 5.41 -10.53
N LYS A 86 0.05 5.25 -11.84
CA LYS A 86 0.54 6.15 -12.89
C LYS A 86 0.05 7.58 -12.66
N ALA A 87 -1.25 7.77 -12.42
CA ALA A 87 -1.84 9.07 -12.16
C ALA A 87 -1.20 9.75 -10.94
N THR A 88 -0.99 9.00 -9.84
CA THR A 88 -0.34 9.53 -8.64
C THR A 88 1.10 9.94 -8.90
N VAL A 89 1.86 9.13 -9.65
CA VAL A 89 3.27 9.40 -9.96
C VAL A 89 3.40 10.61 -10.86
N LEU A 90 2.61 10.71 -11.93
CA LEU A 90 2.63 11.84 -12.86
C LEU A 90 2.28 13.15 -12.16
N ALA A 91 1.25 13.16 -11.30
CA ALA A 91 0.87 14.34 -10.52
C ALA A 91 1.98 14.81 -9.53
N ASN A 92 2.94 13.93 -9.24
CA ASN A 92 4.04 14.17 -8.31
C ASN A 92 5.41 14.06 -8.97
N GLU A 93 5.51 14.18 -10.30
CA GLU A 93 6.76 14.01 -11.05
C GLU A 93 7.92 14.84 -10.49
N ARG A 94 7.64 16.09 -10.10
CA ARG A 94 8.63 17.02 -9.53
C ARG A 94 9.33 16.49 -8.27
N TRP A 95 8.71 15.53 -7.57
CA TRP A 95 9.24 14.92 -6.36
C TRP A 95 10.06 13.66 -6.64
N ILE A 96 10.10 13.16 -7.88
CA ILE A 96 10.92 12.00 -8.22
C ILE A 96 12.39 12.42 -8.17
N PRO A 97 13.23 11.77 -7.33
CA PRO A 97 14.64 12.10 -7.27
C PRO A 97 15.33 11.97 -8.63
N PRO A 98 16.36 12.79 -8.91
CA PRO A 98 17.15 12.67 -10.13
C PRO A 98 17.79 11.28 -10.29
N PRO A 99 18.18 10.89 -11.51
CA PRO A 99 18.86 9.63 -11.76
C PRO A 99 20.04 9.39 -10.80
N GLY A 100 20.07 8.21 -10.17
CA GLY A 100 21.11 7.83 -9.21
C GLY A 100 21.00 8.44 -7.81
N LYS A 101 20.04 9.34 -7.54
CA LYS A 101 19.87 10.01 -6.23
C LYS A 101 18.78 9.40 -5.36
N GLY A 102 17.97 8.49 -5.88
CA GLY A 102 16.92 7.81 -5.13
C GLY A 102 15.75 7.39 -6.00
N SER A 103 14.59 7.28 -5.38
CA SER A 103 13.33 6.91 -6.03
C SER A 103 12.16 7.60 -5.37
N LEU A 104 11.04 7.74 -6.07
CA LEU A 104 9.78 8.09 -5.44
C LEU A 104 9.12 6.80 -4.94
N TYR A 105 9.05 6.61 -3.62
CA TYR A 105 8.35 5.47 -3.04
C TYR A 105 6.84 5.71 -3.12
N ILE A 106 6.12 4.67 -3.52
CA ILE A 106 4.68 4.69 -3.76
C ILE A 106 4.06 3.74 -2.74
N ARG A 107 3.10 4.25 -1.97
CA ARG A 107 2.40 3.51 -0.92
C ARG A 107 0.90 3.43 -1.23
N PRO A 108 0.46 2.36 -1.90
CA PRO A 108 -0.93 1.98 -1.94
C PRO A 108 -1.37 1.38 -0.60
N LEU A 109 -2.55 1.78 -0.14
CA LEU A 109 -3.24 1.29 1.05
C LEU A 109 -4.62 0.81 0.62
N LEU A 110 -5.09 -0.29 1.21
CA LEU A 110 -6.47 -0.75 1.09
C LEU A 110 -7.03 -0.93 2.50
N MET A 111 -8.10 -0.22 2.83
CA MET A 111 -8.59 -0.07 4.20
C MET A 111 -10.08 -0.40 4.27
N GLY A 112 -10.50 -1.20 5.25
CA GLY A 112 -11.91 -1.30 5.65
C GLY A 112 -12.35 -0.03 6.36
N SER A 113 -12.77 0.98 5.60
CA SER A 113 -13.10 2.33 6.09
C SER A 113 -14.51 2.45 6.66
N GLY A 114 -15.41 1.53 6.29
CA GLY A 114 -16.79 1.54 6.73
C GLY A 114 -16.96 1.26 8.23
N ALA A 115 -17.94 1.93 8.82
CA ALA A 115 -18.29 1.80 10.24
C ALA A 115 -18.90 0.41 10.54
N VAL A 116 -18.23 -0.38 11.38
CA VAL A 116 -18.70 -1.69 11.84
C VAL A 116 -18.03 -2.08 13.17
N LEU A 117 -18.84 -2.28 14.22
CA LEU A 117 -18.38 -2.82 15.52
C LEU A 117 -18.63 -4.32 15.69
N GLY A 118 -19.37 -4.94 14.78
CA GLY A 118 -19.42 -6.39 14.69
C GLY A 118 -18.15 -6.93 14.05
N VAL A 119 -17.71 -8.12 14.43
CA VAL A 119 -16.60 -8.80 13.73
C VAL A 119 -17.11 -9.32 12.39
N ALA A 120 -17.05 -8.47 11.37
CA ALA A 120 -17.50 -8.75 10.01
C ALA A 120 -16.72 -7.90 9.00
N PRO A 121 -16.70 -8.28 7.71
CA PRO A 121 -16.14 -7.44 6.67
C PRO A 121 -16.78 -6.04 6.65
N ALA A 122 -15.94 -5.00 6.50
CA ALA A 122 -16.40 -3.62 6.46
C ALA A 122 -17.45 -3.38 5.35
N PRO A 123 -18.42 -2.47 5.58
CA PRO A 123 -19.42 -2.10 4.58
C PRO A 123 -18.89 -1.13 3.51
N GLU A 124 -17.74 -0.50 3.74
CA GLU A 124 -17.07 0.41 2.81
C GLU A 124 -15.55 0.19 2.88
N TYR A 125 -14.89 0.36 1.74
CA TYR A 125 -13.45 0.24 1.59
C TYR A 125 -12.88 1.47 0.88
N THR A 126 -11.72 1.91 1.35
CA THR A 126 -10.95 2.99 0.74
C THR A 126 -9.63 2.46 0.23
N PHE A 127 -9.36 2.64 -1.06
CA PHE A 127 -8.02 2.47 -1.62
C PHE A 127 -7.37 3.85 -1.83
N LEU A 128 -6.19 4.01 -1.26
CA LEU A 128 -5.47 5.29 -1.22
C LEU A 128 -4.02 5.07 -1.66
N ILE A 129 -3.49 5.98 -2.49
CA ILE A 129 -2.08 6.02 -2.83
C ILE A 129 -1.48 7.36 -2.42
N TYR A 130 -0.42 7.31 -1.61
CA TYR A 130 0.47 8.44 -1.42
C TYR A 130 1.89 8.11 -1.84
N VAL A 131 2.72 9.13 -1.96
CA VAL A 131 4.10 9.01 -2.41
C VAL A 131 5.04 9.76 -1.46
N SER A 132 6.29 9.30 -1.38
CA SER A 132 7.34 9.95 -0.60
C SER A 132 8.69 9.80 -1.31
N PRO A 133 9.47 10.88 -1.52
CA PRO A 133 10.82 10.76 -2.05
C PRO A 133 11.72 10.05 -1.05
N VAL A 134 12.44 9.03 -1.52
CA VAL A 134 13.41 8.29 -0.71
C VAL A 134 14.78 8.33 -1.38
N GLY A 135 15.80 8.67 -0.61
CA GLY A 135 17.19 8.65 -1.06
C GLY A 135 17.73 7.22 -1.17
N ASN A 136 18.99 7.09 -1.60
CA ASN A 136 19.68 5.82 -1.50
C ASN A 136 19.91 5.48 -0.02
N ASN A 137 19.45 4.31 0.42
CA ASN A 137 19.59 3.84 1.81
C ASN A 137 21.06 3.62 2.24
N PHE A 138 22.01 3.68 1.30
CA PHE A 138 23.42 3.42 1.50
C PHE A 138 24.24 4.60 0.96
N LYS A 139 24.31 5.68 1.74
CA LYS A 139 25.13 6.86 1.39
C LYS A 139 26.63 6.58 1.41
N GLU A 140 27.07 5.53 2.12
CA GLU A 140 28.49 5.18 2.35
C GLU A 140 28.87 3.77 1.85
N GLY A 141 28.08 3.18 0.94
CA GLY A 141 28.27 1.80 0.46
C GLY A 141 27.41 0.77 1.19
N MET A 142 27.53 -0.51 0.80
CA MET A 142 26.81 -1.62 1.44
C MET A 142 27.32 -1.84 2.88
N ALA A 143 26.74 -1.11 3.83
CA ALA A 143 26.95 -1.39 5.25
C ALA A 143 26.19 -2.67 5.62
N PRO A 144 26.86 -3.71 6.16
CA PRO A 144 26.17 -4.88 6.68
C PRO A 144 25.31 -4.49 7.87
N ILE A 145 24.22 -5.22 8.08
CA ILE A 145 23.38 -5.11 9.27
C ILE A 145 23.59 -6.33 10.16
N ASN A 146 23.57 -6.13 11.47
CA ASN A 146 23.51 -7.22 12.43
C ASN A 146 22.08 -7.74 12.52
N LEU A 147 21.91 -9.06 12.55
CA LEU A 147 20.61 -9.71 12.70
C LEU A 147 20.53 -10.39 14.06
N VAL A 148 19.38 -10.25 14.74
CA VAL A 148 19.06 -11.00 15.96
C VAL A 148 18.16 -12.16 15.57
N ILE A 149 18.51 -13.36 16.03
CA ILE A 149 17.68 -14.55 15.86
C ILE A 149 16.68 -14.59 17.02
N GLU A 150 15.42 -14.37 16.70
CA GLU A 150 14.31 -14.43 17.64
C GLU A 150 13.72 -15.85 17.66
N THR A 151 13.56 -16.44 18.85
CA THR A 151 13.07 -17.82 19.05
C THR A 151 11.78 -17.91 19.84
N GLU A 152 11.35 -16.84 20.50
CA GLU A 152 10.13 -16.78 21.31
C GLU A 152 8.97 -16.14 20.53
N MET A 153 9.24 -15.11 19.73
CA MET A 153 8.22 -14.43 18.92
C MET A 153 8.22 -14.91 17.47
N HIS A 154 7.10 -15.49 17.05
CA HIS A 154 6.91 -15.92 15.67
C HIS A 154 6.29 -14.80 14.81
N ARG A 155 6.97 -14.44 13.72
CA ARG A 155 6.45 -13.47 12.73
C ARG A 155 5.17 -13.95 12.03
N ALA A 156 5.07 -15.25 11.76
CA ALA A 156 3.94 -15.87 11.07
C ALA A 156 3.89 -17.37 11.35
N THR A 157 2.71 -17.96 11.18
CA THR A 157 2.46 -19.40 11.33
C THR A 157 1.82 -19.99 10.08
N PRO A 158 1.98 -21.32 9.82
CA PRO A 158 1.24 -22.01 8.76
C PRO A 158 -0.27 -21.80 8.91
N GLY A 159 -0.95 -21.50 7.80
CA GLY A 159 -2.38 -21.18 7.82
C GLY A 159 -2.72 -19.78 8.35
N GLY A 160 -1.74 -18.97 8.78
CA GLY A 160 -1.92 -17.58 9.17
C GLY A 160 -2.00 -16.60 8.00
N THR A 161 -1.63 -15.34 8.24
CA THR A 161 -1.64 -14.24 7.25
C THR A 161 -0.25 -13.89 6.72
N GLY A 162 0.80 -14.65 7.07
CA GLY A 162 2.20 -14.32 6.73
C GLY A 162 2.50 -14.20 5.23
N GLY A 163 1.71 -14.87 4.38
CA GLY A 163 1.84 -14.80 2.92
C GLY A 163 1.26 -13.53 2.28
N VAL A 164 0.58 -12.67 3.04
CA VAL A 164 -0.04 -11.45 2.52
C VAL A 164 0.46 -10.20 3.24
N LYS A 165 0.34 -9.05 2.59
CA LYS A 165 0.86 -7.77 3.11
C LYS A 165 -0.16 -7.02 3.96
N THR A 166 -0.77 -7.73 4.90
CA THR A 166 -1.71 -7.16 5.88
C THR A 166 -0.97 -6.38 6.97
N ILE A 167 -1.61 -5.31 7.47
CA ILE A 167 -1.06 -4.47 8.53
C ILE A 167 -0.85 -5.23 9.85
N GLY A 168 -1.69 -6.24 10.13
CA GLY A 168 -1.60 -7.03 11.37
C GLY A 168 -0.27 -7.79 11.51
N ASN A 169 0.34 -8.20 10.39
CA ASN A 169 1.63 -8.90 10.39
C ASN A 169 2.82 -8.01 10.81
N TYR A 170 2.63 -6.70 10.88
CA TYR A 170 3.70 -5.75 11.20
C TYR A 170 3.58 -5.28 12.64
N ALA A 171 2.37 -5.06 13.15
CA ALA A 171 2.15 -4.65 14.54
C ALA A 171 2.73 -5.63 15.57
N ALA A 172 2.69 -6.94 15.29
CA ALA A 172 3.22 -7.97 16.19
C ALA A 172 4.75 -8.07 16.21
N VAL A 173 5.46 -7.38 15.29
CA VAL A 173 6.92 -7.49 15.12
C VAL A 173 7.63 -6.13 15.07
N SER A 174 6.89 -5.03 15.25
CA SER A 174 7.37 -3.65 15.18
C SER A 174 7.53 -3.03 16.57
#